data_AF-A0A9P9X045-F1
#
_entry.id   AF-A0A9P9X045-F1
#
_cell.length_a   1.000
_cell.length_b   1.000
_cell.length_c   1.000
_cell.angle_alpha   90.00
_cell.angle_beta   90.00
_cell.angle_gamma   90.00
#
_symmetry.space_group_name_H-M   'P 1'
#
loop_
_entity.id
_entity.type
_entity.pdbx_description
1 polymer ?
#
loop_
_entity_poly.entity_id
_entity_poly.type
_entity_poly.pdbx_seq_one_letter_code
_entity_poly.pdbx_strand_id
1 'polypeptide(L)'
;MALYQQPQNPYGAPSLVIEPTQSYLYHLRSMAHRKDILIKSGFILNPLSERDIDDKKRCRRCNLRCSNNRNKFKSNGKGPHADAKSSSVQPKTKTFTRSSSIADEEPEGAKGDEKPAKPVLKCQYHTGRVINMRWNCCRVHVSEPGCTYAPEHLVRNYPSGEIHDRHQFHKTPTHALLDLGTDTVPSAQRAPRLAVAMDCEMGVAYDGESELIRVTLVDYFTSEILLDSLVYPQVRMAHYNTRFSGVSRQDMQAARSKGKCITGGLANVRAAVWEWVSAETIVVGHAVHNDLASLRWIHPKVVDSLILATNVRAETERLEAEEEEERANKEAEKAAAEAAAEAVAEGGVNLEEEDLISFDKPESLEKTDEGGGLAKRKPQKRKAGGLSLKALTSEMLGRDIQKGRVGHDSLEDALASRDLVHCFVAKKLAESVQDGGPIIPGFW
;
A
#
# COMPACT_ATOMS: atom_id res chain seq x y z
N MET A 1 27.73 4.24 31.21
CA MET A 1 26.88 5.01 30.28
C MET A 1 27.56 5.02 28.92
N ALA A 2 27.06 4.23 27.97
CA ALA A 2 27.58 4.29 26.60
C ALA A 2 27.12 5.61 25.99
N LEU A 3 28.08 6.48 25.62
CA LEU A 3 27.80 7.70 24.89
C LEU A 3 27.09 7.31 23.58
N TYR A 4 25.82 7.68 23.44
CA TYR A 4 25.08 7.52 22.19
C TYR A 4 25.74 8.44 21.16
N GLN A 5 26.69 7.91 20.38
CA GLN A 5 27.25 8.62 19.24
C GLN A 5 26.12 8.88 18.25
N GLN A 6 25.85 10.15 17.97
CA GLN A 6 24.87 10.53 16.96
C GLN A 6 25.21 9.85 15.63
N PRO A 7 24.22 9.28 14.92
CA PRO A 7 24.47 8.68 13.62
C PRO A 7 25.06 9.72 12.67
N GLN A 8 26.21 9.42 12.07
CA GLN A 8 26.82 10.29 11.06
C GLN A 8 26.15 10.04 9.72
N ASN A 9 25.72 11.10 9.02
CA ASN A 9 25.10 11.00 7.71
C ASN A 9 26.13 10.52 6.66
N PRO A 10 25.99 9.31 6.09
CA PRO A 10 26.92 8.81 5.09
C PRO A 10 26.77 9.53 3.74
N TYR A 11 25.71 10.33 3.54
CA TYR A 11 25.42 11.07 2.31
C TYR A 11 25.98 12.50 2.30
N GLY A 12 26.71 12.93 3.33
CA GLY A 12 27.35 14.25 3.41
C GLY A 12 26.57 15.27 4.26
N ALA A 13 26.76 16.56 3.99
CA ALA A 13 26.08 17.65 4.69
C ALA A 13 24.55 17.48 4.60
N PRO A 14 23.79 17.81 5.67
CA PRO A 14 22.34 17.66 5.68
C PRO A 14 21.71 18.30 4.44
N SER A 15 20.85 17.54 3.77
CA SER A 15 19.98 18.02 2.70
C SER A 15 19.29 19.29 3.19
N LEU A 16 19.67 20.48 2.72
CA LEU A 16 19.01 21.77 2.93
C LEU A 16 18.28 21.97 4.28
N VAL A 17 18.88 22.73 5.21
CA VAL A 17 18.19 23.13 6.45
C VAL A 17 17.01 24.04 6.12
N ILE A 18 15.82 23.68 6.58
CA ILE A 18 14.57 24.42 6.37
C ILE A 18 14.27 25.23 7.63
N GLU A 19 14.08 26.53 7.49
CA GLU A 19 13.65 27.37 8.61
C GLU A 19 12.15 27.15 8.91
N PRO A 20 11.78 26.81 10.16
CA PRO A 20 10.39 26.55 10.55
C PRO A 20 9.60 27.86 10.75
N THR A 21 9.47 28.67 9.69
CA THR A 21 8.66 29.89 9.74
C THR A 21 7.19 29.57 9.99
N GLN A 22 6.43 30.52 10.54
CA GLN A 22 5.01 30.30 10.85
C GLN A 22 4.17 29.98 9.60
N SER A 23 4.48 30.63 8.47
CA SER A 23 3.83 30.36 7.18
C SER A 23 4.17 28.96 6.67
N TYR A 24 5.44 28.55 6.76
CA TYR A 24 5.84 27.19 6.38
C TYR A 24 5.13 26.13 7.22
N LEU A 25 5.07 26.33 8.54
CA LEU A 25 4.38 25.42 9.46
C LEU A 25 2.87 25.37 9.19
N TYR A 26 2.26 26.50 8.84
CA TYR A 26 0.85 26.54 8.44
C TYR A 26 0.61 25.67 7.20
N HIS A 27 1.40 25.84 6.14
CA HIS A 27 1.24 25.04 4.93
C HIS A 27 1.54 23.55 5.16
N LEU A 28 2.61 23.22 5.89
CA LEU A 28 2.92 21.83 6.25
C LEU A 28 1.79 21.18 7.04
N ARG A 29 1.19 21.90 8.02
CA ARG A 29 0.03 21.41 8.77
C ARG A 29 -1.20 21.26 7.89
N SER A 30 -1.43 22.18 6.94
CA SER A 30 -2.56 22.10 6.00
C SER A 30 -2.48 20.89 5.07
N MET A 31 -1.27 20.37 4.82
CA MET A 31 -1.03 19.14 4.05
C MET A 31 -1.23 17.86 4.86
N ALA A 32 -1.41 17.93 6.18
CA ALA A 32 -1.70 16.76 6.98
C ALA A 32 -3.02 16.14 6.53
N HIS A 33 -2.99 14.85 6.21
CA HIS A 33 -4.11 14.18 5.58
C HIS A 33 -5.28 14.02 6.54
N ARG A 34 -6.49 14.26 6.03
CA ARG A 34 -7.72 13.99 6.77
C ARG A 34 -7.90 12.50 7.03
N LYS A 35 -8.61 12.18 8.11
CA LYS A 35 -8.85 10.79 8.54
C LYS A 35 -9.54 9.93 7.48
N ASP A 36 -10.47 10.49 6.70
CA ASP A 36 -11.18 9.77 5.65
C ASP A 36 -10.25 9.36 4.49
N ILE A 37 -9.29 10.22 4.14
CA ILE A 37 -8.27 9.93 3.13
C ILE A 37 -7.32 8.86 3.66
N LEU A 38 -6.85 9.00 4.90
CA LEU A 38 -5.97 8.01 5.55
C LEU A 38 -6.62 6.62 5.59
N ILE A 39 -7.90 6.51 5.96
CA ILE A 39 -8.60 5.22 5.97
C ILE A 39 -8.68 4.61 4.57
N LYS A 40 -9.03 5.41 3.54
CA LYS A 40 -9.07 4.95 2.14
C LYS A 40 -7.70 4.48 1.65
N SER A 41 -6.62 5.10 2.13
CA SER A 41 -5.24 4.74 1.82
C SER A 41 -4.68 3.61 2.69
N GLY A 42 -5.50 2.95 3.52
CA GLY A 42 -5.12 1.75 4.27
C GLY A 42 -4.51 2.01 5.66
N PHE A 43 -4.57 3.24 6.18
CA PHE A 43 -4.10 3.55 7.53
C PHE A 43 -5.05 2.99 8.60
N ILE A 44 -4.47 2.48 9.67
CA ILE A 44 -5.19 2.03 10.86
C ILE A 44 -5.20 3.19 11.86
N LEU A 45 -6.39 3.74 12.13
CA LEU A 45 -6.55 4.90 13.02
C LEU A 45 -7.09 4.54 14.41
N ASN A 46 -7.51 3.29 14.61
CA ASN A 46 -8.03 2.79 15.87
C ASN A 46 -7.33 1.49 16.26
N PRO A 47 -7.18 1.23 17.57
CA PRO A 47 -6.89 -0.09 18.11
C PRO A 47 -7.74 -1.17 17.41
N LEU A 48 -7.13 -2.30 17.07
CA LEU A 48 -7.86 -3.41 16.46
C LEU A 48 -8.87 -3.96 17.47
N SER A 49 -10.07 -4.30 16.98
CA SER A 49 -11.04 -5.04 17.80
C SER A 49 -10.60 -6.48 17.99
N GLU A 50 -11.15 -7.17 18.99
CA GLU A 50 -10.90 -8.61 19.18
C GLU A 50 -11.20 -9.41 17.91
N ARG A 51 -12.24 -9.03 17.16
CA ARG A 51 -12.60 -9.64 15.89
C ARG A 51 -11.53 -9.42 14.82
N ASP A 52 -10.99 -8.20 14.72
CA ASP A 52 -9.93 -7.89 13.75
C ASP A 52 -8.64 -8.65 14.07
N ILE A 53 -8.34 -8.85 15.35
CA ILE A 53 -7.20 -9.65 15.83
C ILE A 53 -7.43 -11.13 15.52
N ASP A 54 -8.63 -11.64 15.77
CA ASP A 54 -9.01 -13.01 15.40
C ASP A 54 -8.91 -13.26 13.90
N ASP A 55 -9.21 -12.23 13.09
CA ASP A 55 -9.05 -12.30 11.64
C ASP A 55 -7.58 -12.36 11.18
N LYS A 56 -6.61 -12.08 12.08
CA LYS A 56 -5.17 -12.31 11.81
C LYS A 56 -4.74 -13.76 12.04
N LYS A 57 -5.58 -14.63 12.63
CA LYS A 57 -5.25 -16.04 12.86
C LYS A 57 -4.92 -16.75 11.54
N ARG A 58 -3.72 -17.33 11.48
CA ARG A 58 -3.23 -18.08 10.32
C ARG A 58 -3.35 -19.59 10.47
N CYS A 59 -3.47 -20.24 9.32
CA CYS A 59 -3.47 -21.70 9.19
C CYS A 59 -2.07 -22.26 9.49
N ARG A 60 -1.97 -23.26 10.37
CA ARG A 60 -0.71 -23.94 10.71
C ARG A 60 -0.07 -24.72 9.56
N ARG A 61 -0.81 -24.95 8.47
CA ARG A 61 -0.37 -25.74 7.29
C ARG A 61 0.08 -24.85 6.14
N CYS A 62 -0.78 -23.95 5.68
CA CYS A 62 -0.54 -23.11 4.50
C CYS A 62 -0.22 -21.64 4.81
N ASN A 63 -0.20 -21.24 6.09
CA ASN A 63 0.00 -19.86 6.55
C ASN A 63 -1.02 -18.82 6.05
N LEU A 64 -2.06 -19.20 5.28
CA LEU A 64 -3.15 -18.30 4.90
C LEU A 64 -4.03 -17.93 6.11
N ARG A 65 -4.65 -16.75 6.07
CA ARG A 65 -5.62 -16.29 7.10
C ARG A 65 -6.86 -17.18 7.11
N CYS A 66 -7.30 -17.56 8.30
CA CYS A 66 -8.45 -18.45 8.48
C CYS A 66 -9.80 -17.74 8.25
N SER A 67 -9.87 -16.43 8.46
CA SER A 67 -11.10 -15.61 8.49
C SER A 67 -11.70 -15.21 7.14
N ASN A 68 -10.98 -15.39 6.02
CA ASN A 68 -11.52 -14.99 4.71
C ASN A 68 -12.89 -15.65 4.47
N ASN A 69 -13.92 -14.89 4.11
CA ASN A 69 -15.31 -15.37 3.92
C ASN A 69 -15.46 -16.54 2.92
N ARG A 70 -14.42 -16.89 2.16
CA ARG A 70 -14.33 -18.15 1.39
C ARG A 70 -14.20 -19.41 2.29
N ASN A 71 -13.86 -19.23 3.57
CA ASN A 71 -13.56 -20.28 4.54
C ASN A 71 -14.72 -20.63 5.48
N LYS A 72 -15.79 -19.83 5.56
CA LYS A 72 -16.97 -20.21 6.35
C LYS A 72 -17.62 -21.45 5.76
N PHE A 73 -17.87 -22.45 6.60
CA PHE A 73 -18.76 -23.56 6.27
C PHE A 73 -20.18 -22.97 6.20
N LYS A 74 -20.78 -22.91 5.00
CA LYS A 74 -22.23 -22.81 4.90
C LYS A 74 -22.75 -24.20 5.20
N SER A 75 -23.21 -24.44 6.43
CA SER A 75 -24.07 -25.58 6.69
C SER A 75 -25.30 -25.41 5.80
N ASN A 76 -25.47 -26.26 4.79
CA ASN A 76 -26.73 -26.36 4.10
C ASN A 76 -27.76 -26.91 5.08
N GLY A 77 -28.52 -26.01 5.67
CA GLY A 77 -29.62 -26.31 6.56
C GLY A 77 -30.61 -25.17 6.49
N LYS A 78 -31.52 -25.24 5.51
CA LYS A 78 -32.82 -24.57 5.62
C LYS A 78 -33.56 -25.26 6.77
N GLY A 79 -33.90 -24.51 7.79
CA GLY A 79 -34.83 -24.90 8.85
C GLY A 79 -35.41 -23.62 9.47
N PRO A 80 -36.73 -23.54 9.69
CA PRO A 80 -37.46 -22.27 9.81
C PRO A 80 -37.29 -21.61 11.19
N HIS A 81 -37.58 -20.32 11.24
CA HIS A 81 -37.75 -19.55 12.47
C HIS A 81 -38.66 -20.26 13.48
N ALA A 82 -38.21 -20.35 14.74
CA ALA A 82 -39.05 -20.18 15.94
C ALA A 82 -38.18 -20.12 17.22
N ASP A 83 -38.61 -19.26 18.14
CA ASP A 83 -38.04 -19.01 19.46
C ASP A 83 -38.15 -20.19 20.45
N ALA A 84 -37.42 -20.03 21.57
CA ALA A 84 -37.68 -20.55 22.93
C ALA A 84 -36.86 -21.75 23.48
N LYS A 85 -36.10 -21.42 24.54
CA LYS A 85 -35.89 -22.09 25.85
C LYS A 85 -35.73 -23.62 25.96
N SER A 86 -34.70 -23.96 26.75
CA SER A 86 -34.66 -24.95 27.86
C SER A 86 -34.24 -26.42 27.60
N SER A 87 -33.26 -26.82 28.43
CA SER A 87 -33.09 -28.10 29.15
C SER A 87 -32.77 -29.41 28.42
N SER A 88 -31.54 -29.88 28.71
CA SER A 88 -31.15 -31.23 29.18
C SER A 88 -31.45 -32.51 28.39
N VAL A 89 -30.54 -33.48 28.59
CA VAL A 89 -30.65 -34.95 28.39
C VAL A 89 -29.81 -35.50 27.22
N GLN A 90 -28.64 -36.09 27.55
CA GLN A 90 -28.06 -37.25 26.84
C GLN A 90 -28.84 -38.53 27.27
N PRO A 91 -28.67 -39.78 26.72
CA PRO A 91 -27.51 -40.33 26.00
C PRO A 91 -27.79 -41.51 25.00
N LYS A 92 -26.69 -42.16 24.54
CA LYS A 92 -26.50 -43.60 24.20
C LYS A 92 -26.50 -44.08 22.73
N THR A 93 -25.28 -44.35 22.25
CA THR A 93 -24.70 -45.63 21.76
C THR A 93 -25.56 -46.68 21.04
N LYS A 94 -25.06 -47.17 19.89
CA LYS A 94 -24.80 -48.60 19.48
C LYS A 94 -24.49 -48.65 17.97
N THR A 95 -23.26 -48.93 17.50
CA THR A 95 -22.62 -50.23 17.16
C THR A 95 -23.27 -51.13 16.08
N PHE A 96 -22.44 -51.44 15.08
CA PHE A 96 -22.17 -52.74 14.39
C PHE A 96 -22.70 -53.09 12.98
N THR A 97 -21.72 -53.57 12.16
CA THR A 97 -21.71 -54.57 11.05
C THR A 97 -22.44 -54.27 9.72
N ARG A 98 -21.81 -54.27 8.52
CA ARG A 98 -21.13 -55.34 7.71
C ARG A 98 -22.17 -56.38 7.23
N SER A 99 -22.41 -56.74 5.95
CA SER A 99 -21.69 -56.77 4.66
C SER A 99 -22.63 -57.24 3.51
N SER A 100 -22.17 -57.13 2.24
CA SER A 100 -22.41 -58.03 1.06
C SER A 100 -23.86 -58.24 0.53
N SER A 101 -24.21 -58.36 -0.77
CA SER A 101 -23.52 -58.56 -2.06
C SER A 101 -24.57 -58.76 -3.20
N ILE A 102 -24.14 -58.53 -4.47
CA ILE A 102 -24.55 -59.18 -5.76
C ILE A 102 -25.73 -58.60 -6.60
N ALA A 103 -25.35 -58.18 -7.84
CA ALA A 103 -25.90 -58.31 -9.22
C ALA A 103 -27.40 -58.04 -9.48
N ASP A 104 -27.87 -57.65 -10.67
CA ASP A 104 -27.41 -57.09 -11.96
C ASP A 104 -28.76 -56.74 -12.62
N GLU A 105 -28.95 -55.55 -13.21
CA GLU A 105 -29.91 -55.31 -14.31
C GLU A 105 -29.84 -53.84 -14.77
N GLU A 106 -29.34 -53.63 -16.00
CA GLU A 106 -29.57 -52.42 -16.80
C GLU A 106 -30.95 -52.54 -17.48
N PRO A 107 -31.72 -51.44 -17.58
CA PRO A 107 -31.80 -50.85 -18.91
C PRO A 107 -31.77 -49.31 -18.93
N GLU A 108 -31.35 -48.84 -20.11
CA GLU A 108 -31.19 -47.47 -20.58
C GLU A 108 -32.39 -46.54 -20.33
N GLY A 109 -32.10 -45.28 -19.98
CA GLY A 109 -33.12 -44.22 -19.93
C GLY A 109 -32.64 -42.91 -19.31
N ALA A 110 -32.01 -42.08 -20.14
CA ALA A 110 -31.59 -40.69 -19.94
C ALA A 110 -32.15 -39.89 -18.73
N LYS A 111 -31.25 -39.33 -17.92
CA LYS A 111 -31.31 -37.94 -17.39
C LYS A 111 -29.95 -37.52 -16.81
N GLY A 112 -29.49 -36.35 -17.23
CA GLY A 112 -28.21 -35.78 -16.85
C GLY A 112 -28.13 -35.36 -15.38
N ASP A 113 -26.88 -35.40 -14.91
CA ASP A 113 -26.25 -34.57 -13.89
C ASP A 113 -26.91 -34.40 -12.52
N GLU A 114 -26.28 -35.02 -11.51
CA GLU A 114 -25.60 -34.23 -10.46
C GLU A 114 -24.49 -35.08 -9.83
N LYS A 115 -23.24 -34.90 -10.28
CA LYS A 115 -22.07 -35.37 -9.52
C LYS A 115 -22.11 -34.70 -8.14
N PRO A 116 -21.98 -35.43 -7.01
CA PRO A 116 -21.91 -34.79 -5.71
C PRO A 116 -20.75 -33.77 -5.74
N ALA A 117 -21.05 -32.53 -5.38
CA ALA A 117 -20.08 -31.44 -5.41
C ALA A 117 -18.82 -31.88 -4.66
N LYS A 118 -17.70 -31.98 -5.38
CA LYS A 118 -16.40 -32.31 -4.79
C LYS A 118 -16.17 -31.35 -3.62
N PRO A 119 -15.78 -31.83 -2.44
CA PRO A 119 -15.50 -30.94 -1.31
C PRO A 119 -14.41 -29.98 -1.75
N VAL A 120 -14.72 -28.68 -1.79
CA VAL A 120 -13.76 -27.64 -2.12
C VAL A 120 -12.65 -27.73 -1.08
N LEU A 121 -11.51 -28.29 -1.47
CA LEU A 121 -10.33 -28.40 -0.64
C LEU A 121 -9.77 -26.99 -0.42
N LYS A 122 -10.06 -26.39 0.73
CA LYS A 122 -9.77 -24.97 0.98
C LYS A 122 -8.30 -24.72 1.33
N CYS A 123 -7.62 -25.72 1.92
CA CYS A 123 -6.24 -25.58 2.37
C CYS A 123 -5.29 -26.38 1.47
N GLN A 124 -4.55 -25.69 0.60
CA GLN A 124 -3.45 -26.25 -0.19
C GLN A 124 -2.11 -25.97 0.51
N TYR A 125 -1.32 -27.01 0.81
CA TYR A 125 -0.08 -26.91 1.59
C TYR A 125 0.95 -27.97 1.20
N HIS A 126 2.19 -27.76 1.62
CA HIS A 126 3.27 -28.74 1.51
C HIS A 126 3.44 -29.48 2.84
N THR A 127 3.58 -30.81 2.80
CA THR A 127 3.86 -31.63 3.99
C THR A 127 5.35 -31.67 4.34
N GLY A 128 6.19 -31.33 3.37
CA GLY A 128 7.63 -31.37 3.46
C GLY A 128 8.27 -30.19 4.19
N ARG A 129 9.61 -30.21 4.27
CA ARG A 129 10.43 -29.05 4.68
C ARG A 129 11.13 -28.46 3.46
N VAL A 130 11.44 -27.17 3.53
CA VAL A 130 12.24 -26.50 2.51
C VAL A 130 13.72 -26.83 2.72
N ILE A 131 14.35 -27.41 1.70
CA ILE A 131 15.78 -27.70 1.62
C ILE A 131 16.27 -27.13 0.29
N ASN A 132 17.30 -26.28 0.28
CA ASN A 132 17.83 -25.63 -0.92
C ASN A 132 16.74 -24.96 -1.79
N MET A 133 15.86 -24.17 -1.14
CA MET A 133 14.71 -23.48 -1.77
C MET A 133 13.68 -24.39 -2.45
N ARG A 134 13.70 -25.71 -2.17
CA ARG A 134 12.74 -26.68 -2.69
C ARG A 134 12.07 -27.45 -1.58
N TRP A 135 10.81 -27.80 -1.77
CA TRP A 135 10.09 -28.65 -0.82
C TRP A 135 10.54 -30.09 -0.98
N ASN A 136 10.91 -30.78 0.09
CA ASN A 136 11.32 -32.18 0.00
C ASN A 136 10.17 -33.16 -0.31
N CYS A 137 8.90 -32.75 -0.11
CA CYS A 137 7.73 -33.59 -0.41
C CYS A 137 7.45 -33.75 -1.91
N CYS A 138 7.71 -32.72 -2.72
CA CYS A 138 7.35 -32.68 -4.14
C CYS A 138 8.44 -32.05 -5.04
N ARG A 139 9.56 -31.61 -4.46
CA ARG A 139 10.74 -31.02 -5.11
C ARG A 139 10.50 -29.73 -5.90
N VAL A 140 9.30 -29.16 -5.82
CA VAL A 140 8.97 -27.85 -6.40
C VAL A 140 9.65 -26.71 -5.63
N HIS A 141 9.81 -25.56 -6.28
CA HIS A 141 10.36 -24.37 -5.65
C HIS A 141 9.48 -23.87 -4.50
N VAL A 142 10.07 -23.18 -3.52
CA VAL A 142 9.36 -22.73 -2.31
C VAL A 142 8.15 -21.82 -2.60
N SER A 143 8.17 -21.11 -3.74
CA SER A 143 7.08 -20.24 -4.19
C SER A 143 5.89 -20.99 -4.78
N GLU A 144 6.03 -22.26 -5.14
CA GLU A 144 4.97 -23.03 -5.78
C GLU A 144 3.88 -23.44 -4.79
N PRO A 145 2.63 -23.53 -5.24
CA PRO A 145 1.52 -23.87 -4.36
C PRO A 145 1.64 -25.29 -3.80
N GLY A 146 0.97 -25.54 -2.68
CA GLY A 146 1.06 -26.81 -1.95
C GLY A 146 0.76 -28.05 -2.79
N CYS A 147 1.54 -29.12 -2.60
CA CYS A 147 1.30 -30.41 -3.28
C CYS A 147 0.22 -31.27 -2.61
N THR A 148 -0.31 -30.84 -1.47
CA THR A 148 -1.29 -31.58 -0.67
C THR A 148 -2.46 -30.68 -0.29
N TYR A 149 -3.60 -31.29 -0.05
CA TYR A 149 -4.86 -30.59 0.19
C TYR A 149 -5.52 -31.05 1.48
N ALA A 150 -6.28 -30.16 2.12
CA ALA A 150 -7.12 -30.45 3.27
C ALA A 150 -8.49 -29.74 3.14
N PRO A 151 -9.55 -30.31 3.72
CA PRO A 151 -10.91 -29.76 3.61
C PRO A 151 -11.03 -28.40 4.31
N GLU A 152 -10.27 -28.17 5.39
CA GLU A 152 -10.33 -26.96 6.19
C GLU A 152 -8.94 -26.42 6.57
N HIS A 153 -8.89 -25.12 6.85
CA HIS A 153 -7.74 -24.48 7.48
C HIS A 153 -7.74 -24.78 8.97
N LEU A 154 -6.59 -25.17 9.51
CA LEU A 154 -6.42 -25.41 10.93
C LEU A 154 -5.71 -24.22 11.55
N VAL A 155 -6.39 -23.51 12.43
CA VAL A 155 -5.83 -22.37 13.17
C VAL A 155 -4.57 -22.82 13.92
N ARG A 156 -3.51 -22.02 13.84
CA ARG A 156 -2.31 -22.24 14.64
C ARG A 156 -2.64 -22.04 16.12
N ASN A 157 -2.00 -22.85 16.97
CA ASN A 157 -2.12 -22.68 18.41
C ASN A 157 -1.31 -21.45 18.82
N TYR A 158 -1.99 -20.40 19.26
CA TYR A 158 -1.38 -19.23 19.89
C TYR A 158 -1.57 -19.36 21.40
N PRO A 159 -0.51 -19.21 22.22
CA PRO A 159 -0.63 -18.93 23.64
C PRO A 159 -1.59 -17.77 23.92
N SER A 160 -2.18 -17.76 25.11
CA SER A 160 -3.10 -16.69 25.52
C SER A 160 -2.42 -15.33 25.42
N GLY A 161 -3.08 -14.37 24.77
CA GLY A 161 -2.56 -13.01 24.59
C GLY A 161 -1.54 -12.81 23.45
N GLU A 162 -0.84 -13.85 22.97
CA GLU A 162 0.25 -13.68 21.98
C GLU A 162 -0.22 -12.97 20.70
N ILE A 163 -1.37 -13.38 20.18
CA ILE A 163 -1.92 -12.80 18.95
C ILE A 163 -2.33 -11.34 19.15
N HIS A 164 -2.85 -11.02 20.34
CA HIS A 164 -3.20 -9.65 20.70
C HIS A 164 -1.91 -8.82 20.76
N ASP A 165 -0.91 -9.24 21.52
CA ASP A 165 0.35 -8.50 21.68
C ASP A 165 1.12 -8.32 20.36
N ARG A 166 1.04 -9.29 19.45
CA ARG A 166 1.69 -9.24 18.13
C ARG A 166 0.99 -8.32 17.13
N HIS A 167 -0.32 -8.13 17.26
CA HIS A 167 -1.13 -7.40 16.27
C HIS A 167 -1.75 -6.10 16.78
N GLN A 168 -1.79 -5.87 18.09
CA GLN A 168 -2.42 -4.71 18.68
C GLN A 168 -1.70 -3.43 18.27
N PHE A 169 -2.48 -2.44 17.86
CA PHE A 169 -1.99 -1.12 17.49
C PHE A 169 -2.04 -0.18 18.70
N HIS A 170 -1.01 0.66 18.82
CA HIS A 170 -0.84 1.59 19.94
C HIS A 170 -0.86 3.04 19.46
N LYS A 171 -1.62 3.89 20.15
CA LYS A 171 -1.65 5.31 19.87
C LYS A 171 -0.36 5.99 20.32
N THR A 172 0.03 7.03 19.59
CA THR A 172 1.09 7.94 20.03
C THR A 172 0.73 8.49 21.42
N PRO A 173 1.63 8.42 22.40
CA PRO A 173 1.39 8.99 23.73
C PRO A 173 1.08 10.49 23.62
N THR A 174 0.13 10.96 24.43
CA THR A 174 -0.09 12.40 24.63
C THR A 174 0.96 12.91 25.63
N HIS A 175 1.46 14.12 25.42
CA HIS A 175 2.50 14.73 26.28
C HIS A 175 2.16 14.71 27.77
N ALA A 176 0.87 14.74 28.13
CA ALA A 176 0.41 14.64 29.51
C ALA A 176 0.82 13.34 30.24
N LEU A 177 1.12 12.25 29.51
CA LEU A 177 1.60 10.99 30.09
C LEU A 177 3.12 10.93 30.25
N LEU A 178 3.87 11.82 29.61
CA LEU A 178 5.33 11.90 29.77
C LEU A 178 5.74 12.68 31.03
N ASP A 179 4.87 13.57 31.53
CA ASP A 179 5.11 14.36 32.76
C ASP A 179 4.66 13.65 34.06
N LEU A 180 3.84 12.58 33.97
CA LEU A 180 3.27 11.90 35.16
C LEU A 180 4.03 10.63 35.57
N GLY A 181 5.07 10.26 34.84
CA GLY A 181 5.87 9.06 35.08
C GLY A 181 7.24 9.39 35.66
N THR A 182 7.38 9.22 36.98
CA THR A 182 8.62 9.06 37.76
C THR A 182 9.48 10.30 38.05
N ASP A 183 9.86 10.43 39.32
CA ASP A 183 10.86 11.35 39.92
C ASP A 183 12.30 11.14 39.39
N THR A 184 12.46 11.04 38.08
CA THR A 184 13.75 11.11 37.42
C THR A 184 13.77 12.39 36.63
N VAL A 185 14.64 13.31 37.06
CA VAL A 185 15.09 14.53 36.37
C VAL A 185 14.63 14.57 34.92
N PRO A 186 13.80 15.55 34.48
CA PRO A 186 13.48 15.70 33.07
C PRO A 186 14.80 15.71 32.33
N SER A 187 15.06 14.69 31.51
CA SER A 187 16.19 14.77 30.61
C SER A 187 15.84 15.90 29.64
N ALA A 188 16.29 17.10 29.96
CA ALA A 188 16.09 18.34 29.21
C ALA A 188 16.68 18.28 27.78
N GLN A 189 17.05 17.09 27.29
CA GLN A 189 17.87 16.87 26.11
C GLN A 189 17.07 16.40 24.89
N ARG A 190 15.82 15.93 25.03
CA ARG A 190 15.03 15.42 23.88
C ARG A 190 13.57 15.85 23.93
N ALA A 191 13.29 17.04 23.38
CA ALA A 191 11.93 17.49 23.13
C ALA A 191 11.40 16.86 21.83
N PRO A 192 10.10 16.52 21.76
CA PRO A 192 9.50 16.05 20.53
C PRO A 192 9.62 17.09 19.41
N ARG A 193 9.95 16.60 18.20
CA ARG A 193 10.18 17.47 17.05
C ARG A 193 8.86 17.95 16.47
N LEU A 194 8.89 19.10 15.79
CA LEU A 194 7.71 19.65 15.11
C LEU A 194 7.25 18.75 13.96
N ALA A 195 8.20 18.19 13.21
CA ALA A 195 7.96 17.24 12.16
C ALA A 195 9.16 16.30 12.02
N VAL A 196 8.89 15.06 11.62
CA VAL A 196 9.88 14.01 11.38
C VAL A 196 9.58 13.34 10.06
N ALA A 197 10.60 12.91 9.33
CA ALA A 197 10.44 11.99 8.22
C ALA A 197 10.92 10.59 8.62
N MET A 198 10.21 9.56 8.16
CA MET A 198 10.48 8.19 8.53
C MET A 198 10.41 7.24 7.34
N ASP A 199 11.15 6.15 7.46
CA ASP A 199 11.07 4.99 6.59
C ASP A 199 11.53 3.75 7.37
N CYS A 200 10.95 2.60 7.05
CA CYS A 200 11.22 1.34 7.71
C CYS A 200 11.51 0.23 6.70
N GLU A 201 12.39 -0.69 7.09
CA GLU A 201 12.62 -1.90 6.31
C GLU A 201 11.92 -3.09 6.95
N MET A 202 11.36 -3.94 6.08
CA MET A 202 10.59 -5.11 6.48
C MET A 202 11.14 -6.42 5.88
N GLY A 203 11.26 -7.43 6.73
CA GLY A 203 11.45 -8.82 6.33
C GLY A 203 10.16 -9.62 6.42
N VAL A 204 10.25 -10.91 6.09
CA VAL A 204 9.15 -11.87 6.17
C VAL A 204 9.42 -12.86 7.30
N ALA A 205 8.50 -12.94 8.25
CA ALA A 205 8.52 -13.91 9.33
C ALA A 205 8.18 -15.34 8.85
N TYR A 206 8.42 -16.34 9.69
CA TYR A 206 8.15 -17.76 9.40
C TYR A 206 6.69 -18.08 9.03
N ASP A 207 5.78 -17.20 9.39
CA ASP A 207 4.33 -17.30 9.17
C ASP A 207 3.84 -16.47 7.97
N GLY A 208 4.78 -15.84 7.25
CA GLY A 208 4.49 -14.99 6.10
C GLY A 208 4.00 -13.58 6.47
N GLU A 209 4.00 -13.20 7.75
CA GLU A 209 3.77 -11.81 8.15
C GLU A 209 4.98 -10.94 7.87
N SER A 210 4.73 -9.66 7.61
CA SER A 210 5.76 -8.63 7.52
C SER A 210 6.27 -8.29 8.93
N GLU A 211 7.59 -8.27 9.09
CA GLU A 211 8.27 -8.01 10.37
C GLU A 211 9.29 -6.88 10.18
N LEU A 212 9.24 -5.88 11.05
CA LEU A 212 10.16 -4.74 11.04
C LEU A 212 11.59 -5.19 11.34
N ILE A 213 12.55 -4.75 10.51
CA ILE A 213 13.97 -5.08 10.65
C ILE A 213 14.91 -3.86 10.65
N ARG A 214 14.45 -2.68 10.23
CA ARG A 214 15.15 -1.40 10.40
C ARG A 214 14.13 -0.29 10.54
N VAL A 215 14.43 0.71 11.36
CA VAL A 215 13.64 1.93 11.49
C VAL A 215 14.57 3.13 11.35
N THR A 216 14.16 4.09 10.55
CA THR A 216 14.86 5.36 10.37
C THR A 216 13.91 6.52 10.60
N LEU A 217 14.39 7.51 11.36
CA LEU A 217 13.70 8.73 11.72
C LEU A 217 14.68 9.90 11.60
N VAL A 218 14.32 10.89 10.80
CA VAL A 218 15.09 12.11 10.60
C VAL A 218 14.25 13.32 10.98
N ASP A 219 14.90 14.33 11.54
CA ASP A 219 14.27 15.62 11.80
C ASP A 219 13.96 16.31 10.46
N TYR A 220 12.71 16.75 10.31
CA TYR A 220 12.23 17.28 9.04
C TYR A 220 12.94 18.59 8.64
N PHE A 221 13.26 19.45 9.61
CA PHE A 221 13.79 20.79 9.33
C PHE A 221 15.32 20.81 9.23
N THR A 222 15.99 20.06 10.10
CA THR A 222 17.46 20.07 10.20
C THR A 222 18.11 18.93 9.42
N SER A 223 17.35 17.89 9.03
CA SER A 223 17.89 16.61 8.50
C SER A 223 18.76 15.84 9.49
N GLU A 224 18.70 16.18 10.78
CA GLU A 224 19.39 15.43 11.82
C GLU A 224 18.85 14.00 11.87
N ILE A 225 19.73 13.00 11.93
CA ILE A 225 19.33 11.60 12.11
C ILE A 225 19.00 11.39 13.59
N LEU A 226 17.71 11.23 13.89
CA LEU A 226 17.20 11.06 15.25
C LEU A 226 17.32 9.59 15.69
N LEU A 227 16.98 8.69 14.76
CA LEU A 227 17.06 7.25 14.95
C LEU A 227 17.39 6.59 13.61
N ASP A 228 18.42 5.75 13.57
CA ASP A 228 18.66 4.82 12.47
C ASP A 228 19.23 3.55 13.09
N SER A 229 18.40 2.52 13.18
CA SER A 229 18.79 1.27 13.84
C SER A 229 18.13 0.06 13.22
N LEU A 230 18.90 -1.03 13.16
CA LEU A 230 18.35 -2.35 12.97
C LEU A 230 17.48 -2.75 14.15
N VAL A 231 16.42 -3.51 13.86
CA VAL A 231 15.47 -4.05 14.83
C VAL A 231 15.61 -5.56 14.81
N TYR A 232 15.97 -6.13 15.96
CA TYR A 232 16.11 -7.57 16.06
C TYR A 232 14.74 -8.26 16.13
N PRO A 233 14.41 -9.16 15.18
CA PRO A 233 13.11 -9.82 15.14
C PRO A 233 12.87 -10.69 16.38
N GLN A 234 11.67 -10.60 16.97
CA GLN A 234 11.27 -11.50 18.06
C GLN A 234 10.86 -12.89 17.55
N VAL A 235 10.48 -12.96 16.28
CA VAL A 235 10.09 -14.20 15.62
C VAL A 235 11.17 -14.69 14.66
N ARG A 236 11.14 -15.98 14.35
CA ARG A 236 12.03 -16.54 13.34
C ARG A 236 11.70 -15.95 11.97
N MET A 237 12.71 -15.42 11.29
CA MET A 237 12.57 -14.90 9.92
C MET A 237 12.62 -16.02 8.88
N ALA A 238 11.73 -15.94 7.88
CA ALA A 238 11.82 -16.71 6.65
C ALA A 238 12.79 -16.07 5.65
N HIS A 239 12.69 -14.74 5.47
CA HIS A 239 13.54 -13.98 4.55
C HIS A 239 13.71 -12.54 5.04
N TYR A 240 14.89 -11.93 4.86
CA TYR A 240 15.13 -10.53 5.26
C TYR A 240 14.79 -9.53 4.15
N ASN A 241 14.43 -10.00 2.96
CA ASN A 241 14.15 -9.19 1.77
C ASN A 241 15.32 -8.33 1.31
N THR A 242 16.57 -8.79 1.49
CA THR A 242 17.79 -8.00 1.28
C THR A 242 17.84 -7.22 -0.05
N ARG A 243 17.29 -7.76 -1.16
CA ARG A 243 17.20 -7.03 -2.44
C ARG A 243 16.38 -5.73 -2.40
N PHE A 244 15.50 -5.62 -1.41
CA PHE A 244 14.64 -4.48 -1.15
C PHE A 244 15.07 -3.80 0.14
N SER A 245 15.37 -4.54 1.20
CA SER A 245 15.63 -3.96 2.52
C SER A 245 17.06 -3.50 2.80
N GLY A 246 18.02 -3.92 1.97
CA GLY A 246 19.44 -3.66 2.26
C GLY A 246 20.02 -4.48 3.43
N VAL A 247 19.19 -5.22 4.17
CA VAL A 247 19.61 -5.94 5.38
C VAL A 247 19.77 -7.43 5.11
N SER A 248 20.96 -7.97 5.34
CA SER A 248 21.20 -9.41 5.30
C SER A 248 21.08 -10.06 6.69
N ARG A 249 20.98 -11.39 6.72
CA ARG A 249 21.05 -12.15 7.97
C ARG A 249 22.37 -11.94 8.70
N GLN A 250 23.47 -11.77 7.97
CA GLN A 250 24.80 -11.56 8.53
C GLN A 250 24.88 -10.17 9.20
N ASP A 251 24.31 -9.14 8.58
CA ASP A 251 24.26 -7.79 9.15
C ASP A 251 23.47 -7.77 10.46
N MET A 252 22.31 -8.43 10.49
CA MET A 252 21.48 -8.53 11.70
C MET A 252 22.22 -9.27 12.83
N GLN A 253 22.95 -10.35 12.52
CA GLN A 253 23.75 -11.09 13.50
C GLN A 253 24.96 -10.28 14.00
N ALA A 254 25.62 -9.56 13.10
CA ALA A 254 26.72 -8.66 13.44
C ALA A 254 26.26 -7.50 14.32
N ALA A 255 25.09 -6.90 14.03
CA ALA A 255 24.52 -5.85 14.84
C ALA A 255 24.10 -6.35 16.23
N ARG A 256 23.48 -7.55 16.30
CA ARG A 256 23.13 -8.17 17.58
C ARG A 256 24.35 -8.47 18.45
N SER A 257 25.40 -9.05 17.87
CA SER A 257 26.63 -9.37 18.63
C SER A 257 27.36 -8.12 19.11
N LYS A 258 27.27 -7.00 18.38
CA LYS A 258 27.85 -5.70 18.75
C LYS A 258 26.94 -4.84 19.63
N GLY A 259 25.72 -5.27 19.94
CA GLY A 259 24.73 -4.47 20.68
C GLY A 259 24.27 -3.21 19.93
N LYS A 260 24.33 -3.20 18.59
CA LYS A 260 23.97 -2.06 17.72
C LYS A 260 22.59 -2.19 17.08
N CYS A 261 21.70 -3.00 17.66
CA CYS A 261 20.32 -3.12 17.20
C CYS A 261 19.37 -3.02 18.39
N ILE A 262 18.15 -2.52 18.15
CA ILE A 262 17.11 -2.52 19.16
C ILE A 262 16.64 -3.96 19.39
N THR A 263 16.60 -4.37 20.65
CA THR A 263 16.09 -5.66 21.09
C THR A 263 14.93 -5.44 22.06
N GLY A 264 14.14 -6.49 22.35
CA GLY A 264 12.95 -6.38 23.20
C GLY A 264 11.64 -6.10 22.45
N GLY A 265 11.66 -6.16 21.12
CA GLY A 265 10.46 -6.13 20.28
C GLY A 265 9.94 -4.74 19.95
N LEU A 266 8.77 -4.71 19.32
CA LEU A 266 8.17 -3.48 18.80
C LEU A 266 7.85 -2.45 19.89
N ALA A 267 7.63 -2.87 21.14
CA ALA A 267 7.40 -1.95 22.25
C ALA A 267 8.62 -1.03 22.48
N ASN A 268 9.83 -1.60 22.48
CA ASN A 268 11.07 -0.82 22.64
C ASN A 268 11.35 0.05 21.42
N VAL A 269 11.04 -0.43 20.22
CA VAL A 269 11.17 0.37 18.99
C VAL A 269 10.22 1.58 19.03
N ARG A 270 8.96 1.37 19.42
CA ARG A 270 7.99 2.46 19.59
C ARG A 270 8.45 3.44 20.66
N ALA A 271 8.97 2.96 21.79
CA ALA A 271 9.52 3.83 22.82
C ALA A 271 10.64 4.73 22.27
N ALA A 272 11.59 4.15 21.51
CA ALA A 272 12.67 4.91 20.88
C ALA A 272 12.16 5.94 19.84
N VAL A 273 11.10 5.62 19.09
CA VAL A 273 10.45 6.59 18.19
C VAL A 273 9.73 7.69 18.97
N TRP A 274 9.01 7.33 20.03
CA TRP A 274 8.23 8.27 20.85
C TRP A 274 9.07 9.19 21.73
N GLU A 275 10.37 8.91 21.91
CA GLU A 275 11.32 9.90 22.46
C GLU A 275 11.38 11.19 21.62
N TRP A 276 11.08 11.09 20.32
CA TRP A 276 11.18 12.20 19.37
C TRP A 276 9.84 12.67 18.83
N VAL A 277 8.77 11.90 19.07
CA VAL A 277 7.46 12.07 18.42
C VAL A 277 6.35 12.15 19.45
N SER A 278 5.62 13.26 19.43
CA SER A 278 4.38 13.45 20.19
C SER A 278 3.17 13.32 19.28
N ALA A 279 1.95 13.32 19.86
CA ALA A 279 0.72 13.37 19.06
C ALA A 279 0.60 14.64 18.18
N GLU A 280 1.36 15.70 18.48
CA GLU A 280 1.35 16.96 17.73
C GLU A 280 2.41 17.04 16.63
N THR A 281 3.44 16.18 16.70
CA THR A 281 4.50 16.05 15.71
C THR A 281 3.92 15.57 14.38
N ILE A 282 4.33 16.15 13.26
CA ILE A 282 3.90 15.69 11.93
C ILE A 282 4.83 14.57 11.46
N VAL A 283 4.26 13.42 11.10
CA VAL A 283 5.00 12.29 10.52
C VAL A 283 4.94 12.34 9.01
N VAL A 284 6.10 12.39 8.37
CA VAL A 284 6.28 12.48 6.92
C VAL A 284 6.87 11.18 6.38
N GLY A 285 6.40 10.74 5.21
CA GLY A 285 6.96 9.56 4.53
C GLY A 285 6.36 9.35 3.15
N HIS A 286 6.66 8.21 2.53
CA HIS A 286 6.10 7.79 1.26
C HIS A 286 5.42 6.43 1.40
N ALA A 287 4.10 6.37 1.20
CA ALA A 287 3.31 5.18 1.51
C ALA A 287 3.48 4.70 2.97
N VAL A 288 3.56 5.67 3.89
CA VAL A 288 3.99 5.48 5.30
C VAL A 288 3.03 4.63 6.13
N HIS A 289 1.84 4.30 5.60
CA HIS A 289 0.94 3.33 6.21
C HIS A 289 1.58 1.96 6.41
N ASN A 290 2.52 1.55 5.54
CA ASN A 290 3.23 0.28 5.68
C ASN A 290 4.18 0.29 6.89
N ASP A 291 4.87 1.41 7.10
CA ASP A 291 5.79 1.66 8.20
C ASP A 291 5.05 1.77 9.54
N LEU A 292 3.97 2.56 9.57
CA LEU A 292 3.11 2.65 10.75
C LEU A 292 2.48 1.29 11.09
N ALA A 293 2.08 0.53 10.06
CA ALA A 293 1.57 -0.82 10.26
C ALA A 293 2.64 -1.75 10.83
N SER A 294 3.88 -1.74 10.33
CA SER A 294 4.97 -2.60 10.81
C SER A 294 5.34 -2.30 12.27
N LEU A 295 5.27 -1.03 12.69
CA LEU A 295 5.45 -0.59 14.08
C LEU A 295 4.23 -0.85 14.99
N ARG A 296 3.07 -1.20 14.39
CA ARG A 296 1.77 -1.25 15.07
C ARG A 296 1.44 0.07 15.76
N TRP A 297 1.64 1.16 15.03
CA TRP A 297 1.59 2.52 15.56
C TRP A 297 0.47 3.31 14.91
N ILE A 298 -0.32 4.00 15.74
CA ILE A 298 -1.38 4.92 15.34
C ILE A 298 -0.90 6.34 15.64
N HIS A 299 -0.82 7.15 14.59
CA HIS A 299 -0.39 8.53 14.68
C HIS A 299 -1.42 9.46 14.00
N PRO A 300 -1.83 10.57 14.64
CA PRO A 300 -2.92 11.41 14.13
C PRO A 300 -2.53 12.37 12.99
N LYS A 301 -1.26 12.79 12.90
CA LYS A 301 -0.82 13.83 11.95
C LYS A 301 0.18 13.27 10.95
N VAL A 302 -0.31 12.83 9.80
CA VAL A 302 0.52 12.21 8.77
C VAL A 302 0.48 13.03 7.48
N VAL A 303 1.64 13.27 6.89
CA VAL A 303 1.80 13.80 5.53
C VAL A 303 2.51 12.73 4.69
N ASP A 304 1.74 12.08 3.82
CA ASP A 304 2.24 11.05 2.92
C ASP A 304 2.44 11.63 1.51
N SER A 305 3.67 11.59 1.03
CA SER A 305 4.06 12.12 -0.28
C SER A 305 3.41 11.38 -1.46
N LEU A 306 3.10 10.09 -1.32
CA LEU A 306 2.38 9.32 -2.35
C LEU A 306 0.96 9.86 -2.51
N ILE A 307 0.28 10.12 -1.40
CA ILE A 307 -1.08 10.67 -1.42
C ILE A 307 -1.07 12.09 -2.01
N LEU A 308 -0.11 12.94 -1.61
CA LEU A 308 0.05 14.27 -2.18
C LEU A 308 0.26 14.23 -3.70
N ALA A 309 1.20 13.41 -4.17
CA ALA A 309 1.47 13.27 -5.59
C ALA A 309 0.27 12.71 -6.38
N THR A 310 -0.46 11.75 -5.78
CA THR A 310 -1.68 11.20 -6.39
C THR A 310 -2.75 12.27 -6.55
N ASN A 311 -2.97 13.09 -5.52
CA ASN A 311 -3.96 14.15 -5.56
C ASN A 311 -3.59 15.23 -6.57
N VAL A 312 -2.33 15.67 -6.59
CA VAL A 312 -1.84 16.67 -7.55
C VAL A 312 -1.99 16.16 -8.98
N ARG A 313 -1.61 14.91 -9.24
CA ARG A 313 -1.77 14.30 -10.56
C ARG A 313 -3.23 14.19 -10.98
N ALA A 314 -4.11 13.75 -10.08
CA ALA A 314 -5.54 13.66 -10.37
C ALA A 314 -6.14 15.04 -10.67
N GLU A 315 -5.69 16.09 -9.99
CA GLU A 315 -6.12 17.46 -10.25
C GLU A 315 -5.62 17.96 -11.61
N THR A 316 -4.33 17.75 -11.93
CA THR A 316 -3.78 18.11 -13.24
C THR A 316 -4.50 17.38 -14.37
N GLU A 317 -4.77 16.08 -14.22
CA GLU A 317 -5.49 15.29 -15.22
C GLU A 317 -6.95 15.79 -15.42
N ARG A 318 -7.59 16.32 -14.37
CA ARG A 318 -8.93 16.93 -14.49
C ARG A 318 -8.89 18.27 -15.21
N LEU A 319 -7.98 19.16 -14.83
CA LEU A 319 -7.81 20.46 -15.48
C LEU A 319 -7.46 20.29 -16.97
N GLU A 320 -6.56 19.35 -17.30
CA GLU A 320 -6.25 19.03 -18.70
C GLU A 320 -7.48 18.53 -19.48
N ALA A 321 -8.34 17.73 -18.84
CA ALA A 321 -9.56 17.22 -19.48
C ALA A 321 -10.60 18.33 -19.68
N GLU A 322 -10.77 19.23 -18.71
CA GLU A 322 -11.65 20.40 -18.81
C GLU A 322 -11.19 21.35 -19.92
N GLU A 323 -9.89 21.62 -20.04
CA GLU A 323 -9.32 22.42 -21.12
C GLU A 323 -9.47 21.76 -22.50
N GLU A 324 -9.34 20.44 -22.58
CA GLU A 324 -9.53 19.68 -23.82
C GLU A 324 -11.00 19.70 -24.25
N GLU A 325 -11.94 19.57 -23.31
CA GLU A 325 -13.38 19.70 -23.56
C GLU A 325 -13.75 21.12 -24.00
N GLU A 326 -13.21 22.15 -23.35
CA GLU A 326 -13.44 23.55 -23.74
C GLU A 326 -12.90 23.84 -25.15
N ARG A 327 -11.71 23.31 -25.49
CA ARG A 327 -11.15 23.44 -26.84
C ARG A 327 -11.99 22.72 -27.88
N ALA A 328 -12.45 21.50 -27.58
CA ALA A 328 -13.32 20.75 -28.48
C ALA A 328 -14.66 21.46 -28.71
N ASN A 329 -15.25 22.06 -27.66
CA ASN A 329 -16.48 22.84 -27.78
C ASN A 329 -16.28 24.10 -28.64
N LYS A 330 -15.17 24.82 -28.44
CA LYS A 330 -14.82 26.00 -29.27
C LYS A 330 -14.56 25.65 -30.73
N GLU A 331 -13.88 24.52 -31.00
CA GLU A 331 -13.66 24.03 -32.36
C GLU A 331 -14.97 23.59 -33.04
N ALA A 332 -15.86 22.93 -32.30
CA ALA A 332 -17.18 22.55 -32.79
C ALA A 332 -18.07 23.76 -33.10
N GLU A 333 -18.07 24.77 -32.22
CA GLU A 333 -18.80 26.03 -32.44
C GLU A 333 -18.28 26.77 -33.69
N LYS A 334 -16.95 26.83 -33.85
CA LYS A 334 -16.33 27.42 -35.04
C LYS A 334 -16.70 26.67 -36.33
N ALA A 335 -16.63 25.34 -36.31
CA ALA A 335 -16.99 24.51 -37.46
C ALA A 335 -18.49 24.65 -37.83
N ALA A 336 -19.37 24.76 -36.83
CA ALA A 336 -20.79 25.01 -37.06
C ALA A 336 -21.05 26.40 -37.66
N ALA A 337 -20.33 27.43 -37.21
CA ALA A 337 -20.42 28.78 -37.78
C ALA A 337 -19.91 28.83 -39.23
N GLU A 338 -18.80 28.15 -39.53
CA GLU A 338 -18.26 28.03 -40.89
C GLU A 338 -19.25 27.30 -41.82
N ALA A 339 -19.82 26.17 -41.38
CA ALA A 339 -20.83 25.44 -42.15
C ALA A 339 -22.12 26.24 -42.39
N ALA A 340 -22.56 27.02 -41.40
CA ALA A 340 -23.70 27.91 -41.56
C ALA A 340 -23.43 29.04 -42.56
N ALA A 341 -22.22 29.59 -42.59
CA ALA A 341 -21.82 30.61 -43.56
C ALA A 341 -21.77 30.04 -44.99
N GLU A 342 -21.29 28.79 -45.16
CA GLU A 342 -21.24 28.11 -46.46
C GLU A 342 -22.65 27.80 -47.00
N ALA A 343 -23.56 27.32 -46.14
CA ALA A 343 -24.96 27.09 -46.52
C ALA A 343 -25.70 28.36 -46.96
N VAL A 344 -25.33 29.53 -46.41
CA VAL A 344 -25.88 30.83 -46.83
C VAL A 344 -25.29 31.29 -48.16
N ALA A 345 -24.05 30.92 -48.49
CA ALA A 345 -23.43 31.22 -49.78
C ALA A 345 -24.04 30.42 -50.94
N GLU A 346 -24.52 29.20 -50.69
CA GLU A 346 -25.21 28.36 -51.69
C GLU A 346 -26.69 28.76 -51.91
N GLY A 347 -27.25 29.68 -51.10
CA GLY A 347 -28.64 30.12 -51.16
C GLY A 347 -28.95 31.30 -52.11
N GLY A 348 -27.99 31.76 -52.93
CA GLY A 348 -28.19 32.80 -53.94
C GLY A 348 -28.58 32.24 -55.32
N VAL A 349 -29.62 32.79 -55.94
CA VAL A 349 -30.49 32.16 -56.98
C VAL A 349 -29.96 32.15 -58.44
N ASN A 350 -30.21 31.00 -59.12
CA ASN A 350 -30.44 30.66 -60.56
C ASN A 350 -29.39 30.83 -61.68
N LEU A 351 -29.20 29.76 -62.48
CA LEU A 351 -29.85 29.52 -63.80
C LEU A 351 -29.50 28.10 -64.34
N GLU A 352 -30.51 27.44 -64.94
CA GLU A 352 -30.57 26.46 -66.07
C GLU A 352 -29.28 25.65 -66.40
N GLU A 353 -29.32 24.34 -66.68
CA GLU A 353 -30.12 23.66 -67.70
C GLU A 353 -29.92 22.12 -67.57
N GLU A 354 -30.76 21.38 -68.30
CA GLU A 354 -30.90 19.91 -68.36
C GLU A 354 -29.63 19.15 -68.81
N ASP A 355 -29.42 17.91 -68.35
CA ASP A 355 -29.64 16.70 -69.16
C ASP A 355 -29.05 15.39 -68.57
N LEU A 356 -29.83 14.34 -68.76
CA LEU A 356 -29.59 12.92 -68.48
C LEU A 356 -28.79 12.23 -69.62
N ILE A 357 -28.36 10.98 -69.36
CA ILE A 357 -27.99 9.87 -70.31
C ILE A 357 -26.48 9.84 -70.71
N SER A 358 -25.68 8.75 -70.68
CA SER A 358 -25.78 7.32 -70.33
C SER A 358 -24.40 6.62 -70.26
N PHE A 359 -24.35 5.44 -69.59
CA PHE A 359 -23.63 4.18 -69.89
C PHE A 359 -22.33 4.20 -70.75
N ASP A 360 -21.24 3.61 -70.25
CA ASP A 360 -20.90 2.19 -70.48
C ASP A 360 -19.67 1.71 -69.65
N LYS A 361 -19.68 0.44 -69.24
CA LYS A 361 -18.53 -0.35 -68.72
C LYS A 361 -18.00 -1.19 -69.90
N PRO A 362 -16.72 -1.66 -69.96
CA PRO A 362 -16.26 -2.73 -69.06
C PRO A 362 -14.74 -2.73 -68.72
N GLU A 363 -14.38 -3.76 -67.97
CA GLU A 363 -13.15 -4.10 -67.26
C GLU A 363 -11.85 -4.18 -68.09
N SER A 364 -10.71 -3.94 -67.42
CA SER A 364 -9.60 -4.92 -67.42
C SER A 364 -8.68 -4.72 -66.20
N LEU A 365 -8.26 -5.85 -65.66
CA LEU A 365 -7.30 -6.04 -64.57
C LEU A 365 -5.88 -5.62 -65.03
N GLU A 366 -5.10 -5.01 -64.14
CA GLU A 366 -3.83 -5.57 -63.65
C GLU A 366 -3.19 -4.72 -62.54
N LYS A 367 -2.44 -5.41 -61.68
CA LYS A 367 -1.87 -4.98 -60.39
C LYS A 367 -0.68 -4.03 -60.56
N THR A 368 -0.42 -3.20 -59.55
CA THR A 368 0.89 -3.13 -58.86
C THR A 368 0.74 -2.42 -57.52
N ASP A 369 1.30 -3.06 -56.48
CA ASP A 369 1.68 -2.47 -55.20
C ASP A 369 2.68 -1.31 -55.45
N GLU A 370 2.56 -0.22 -54.69
CA GLU A 370 3.62 0.42 -53.90
C GLU A 370 3.22 1.85 -53.47
N GLY A 371 3.55 2.22 -52.22
CA GLY A 371 3.60 3.62 -51.79
C GLY A 371 2.71 4.00 -50.62
N GLY A 372 3.02 3.47 -49.43
CA GLY A 372 2.33 3.76 -48.18
C GLY A 372 2.25 5.27 -47.85
N GLY A 373 1.03 5.72 -47.55
CA GLY A 373 0.78 7.06 -47.05
C GLY A 373 1.53 7.34 -45.75
N LEU A 374 2.12 8.53 -45.67
CA LEU A 374 2.61 9.10 -44.42
C LEU A 374 1.40 9.33 -43.48
N ALA A 375 1.03 8.31 -42.72
CA ALA A 375 0.28 8.49 -41.50
C ALA A 375 1.15 9.33 -40.55
N LYS A 376 0.83 10.62 -40.42
CA LYS A 376 1.34 11.47 -39.34
C LYS A 376 1.03 10.75 -38.02
N ARG A 377 2.03 10.08 -37.46
CA ARG A 377 1.93 9.48 -36.12
C ARG A 377 1.62 10.63 -35.17
N LYS A 378 0.43 10.60 -34.57
CA LYS A 378 0.08 11.51 -33.47
C LYS A 378 1.24 11.46 -32.46
N PRO A 379 1.74 12.60 -31.95
CA PRO A 379 2.78 12.60 -30.95
C PRO A 379 2.29 11.76 -29.77
N GLN A 380 2.97 10.66 -29.48
CA GLN A 380 2.64 9.83 -28.32
C GLN A 380 2.81 10.72 -27.08
N LYS A 381 1.68 11.04 -26.40
CA LYS A 381 1.68 11.72 -25.08
C LYS A 381 2.69 10.96 -24.21
N ARG A 382 3.76 11.61 -23.75
CA ARG A 382 4.78 11.00 -22.89
C ARG A 382 4.04 10.34 -21.73
N LYS A 383 4.21 9.02 -21.53
CA LYS A 383 3.59 8.33 -20.39
C LYS A 383 4.00 9.08 -19.13
N ALA A 384 3.02 9.65 -18.43
CA ALA A 384 3.24 10.32 -17.16
C ALA A 384 4.00 9.37 -16.21
N GLY A 385 5.00 9.93 -15.51
CA GLY A 385 5.93 9.19 -14.66
C GLY A 385 5.22 8.30 -13.63
N GLY A 386 5.94 7.31 -13.09
CA GLY A 386 5.41 6.49 -12.00
C GLY A 386 5.22 7.30 -10.71
N LEU A 387 4.32 6.87 -9.83
CA LEU A 387 4.14 7.48 -8.50
C LEU A 387 5.07 6.89 -7.43
N SER A 388 6.03 6.05 -7.81
CA SER A 388 7.00 5.51 -6.84
C SER A 388 7.91 6.60 -6.32
N LEU A 389 8.41 6.44 -5.09
CA LEU A 389 9.36 7.37 -4.48
C LEU A 389 10.53 7.68 -5.43
N LYS A 390 11.09 6.65 -6.08
CA LYS A 390 12.17 6.79 -7.06
C LYS A 390 11.78 7.66 -8.26
N ALA A 391 10.59 7.44 -8.84
CA ALA A 391 10.14 8.19 -10.00
C ALA A 391 9.83 9.65 -9.64
N LEU A 392 9.11 9.87 -8.53
CA LEU A 392 8.81 11.22 -8.03
C LEU A 392 10.07 11.99 -7.67
N THR A 393 11.04 11.35 -7.04
CA THR A 393 12.32 11.99 -6.68
C THR A 393 13.11 12.38 -7.93
N SER A 394 13.14 11.52 -8.94
CA SER A 394 13.80 11.84 -10.22
C SER A 394 13.08 12.97 -10.95
N GLU A 395 11.75 12.96 -10.99
CA GLU A 395 10.93 13.94 -11.70
C GLU A 395 10.89 15.32 -11.00
N MET A 396 10.65 15.34 -9.70
CA MET A 396 10.46 16.59 -8.94
C MET A 396 11.76 17.18 -8.39
N LEU A 397 12.75 16.34 -8.08
CA LEU A 397 14.01 16.77 -7.45
C LEU A 397 15.24 16.60 -8.37
N GLY A 398 15.09 15.98 -9.54
CA GLY A 398 16.22 15.68 -10.43
C GLY A 398 17.25 14.73 -9.81
N ARG A 399 16.86 13.99 -8.76
CA ARG A 399 17.73 13.11 -7.99
C ARG A 399 17.31 11.66 -8.20
N ASP A 400 18.28 10.81 -8.49
CA ASP A 400 18.03 9.38 -8.52
C ASP A 400 18.48 8.72 -7.22
N ILE A 401 17.55 8.01 -6.59
CA ILE A 401 17.76 7.24 -5.37
C ILE A 401 17.71 5.73 -5.67
N GLN A 402 18.05 4.90 -4.68
CA GLN A 402 18.04 3.44 -4.78
C GLN A 402 18.91 2.97 -5.97
N LYS A 403 20.07 3.60 -6.11
CA LYS A 403 21.09 3.28 -7.13
C LYS A 403 22.04 2.22 -6.59
N GLY A 404 21.68 0.96 -6.74
CA GLY A 404 22.55 -0.13 -6.31
C GLY A 404 21.93 -1.52 -6.48
N ARG A 405 22.76 -2.55 -6.31
CA ARG A 405 22.31 -3.96 -6.20
C ARG A 405 22.10 -4.41 -4.76
N VAL A 406 22.41 -3.55 -3.78
CA VAL A 406 22.55 -3.92 -2.37
C VAL A 406 21.22 -3.88 -1.60
N GLY A 407 20.14 -3.37 -2.20
CA GLY A 407 18.86 -3.11 -1.53
C GLY A 407 18.62 -1.61 -1.39
N HIS A 408 17.49 -1.21 -0.82
CA HIS A 408 17.20 0.18 -0.51
C HIS A 408 17.86 0.58 0.82
N ASP A 409 18.02 1.89 1.02
CA ASP A 409 18.45 2.43 2.30
C ASP A 409 17.35 3.34 2.84
N SER A 410 16.71 2.89 3.93
CA SER A 410 15.70 3.68 4.63
C SER A 410 16.12 5.12 4.97
N LEU A 411 17.41 5.40 5.17
CA LEU A 411 17.85 6.78 5.41
C LEU A 411 17.73 7.65 4.15
N GLU A 412 18.14 7.11 2.99
CA GLU A 412 17.96 7.78 1.69
C GLU A 412 16.48 8.00 1.40
N ASP A 413 15.64 6.98 1.65
CA ASP A 413 14.22 7.01 1.36
C ASP A 413 13.44 7.97 2.30
N ALA A 414 13.81 8.03 3.58
CA ALA A 414 13.24 9.01 4.53
C ALA A 414 13.60 10.46 4.14
N LEU A 415 14.86 10.72 3.79
CA LEU A 415 15.30 12.04 3.30
C LEU A 415 14.64 12.40 1.97
N ALA A 416 14.48 11.44 1.06
CA ALA A 416 13.81 11.67 -0.21
C ALA A 416 12.33 12.04 -0.03
N SER A 417 11.63 11.31 0.83
CA SER A 417 10.23 11.58 1.18
C SER A 417 10.05 12.96 1.80
N ARG A 418 10.97 13.35 2.69
CA ARG A 418 11.02 14.68 3.30
C ARG A 418 11.18 15.78 2.25
N ASP A 419 12.13 15.64 1.34
CA ASP A 419 12.42 16.63 0.29
C ASP A 419 11.26 16.78 -0.69
N LEU A 420 10.57 15.69 -1.02
CA LEU A 420 9.35 15.74 -1.84
C LEU A 420 8.27 16.59 -1.17
N VAL A 421 8.02 16.36 0.12
CA VAL A 421 7.04 17.16 0.87
C VAL A 421 7.48 18.62 0.96
N HIS A 422 8.77 18.89 1.17
CA HIS A 422 9.30 20.25 1.12
C HIS A 422 8.99 20.93 -0.23
N CYS A 423 9.17 20.24 -1.35
CA CYS A 423 8.81 20.78 -2.66
C CYS A 423 7.31 21.09 -2.80
N PHE A 424 6.42 20.25 -2.25
CA PHE A 424 4.99 20.58 -2.23
C PHE A 424 4.72 21.83 -1.41
N VAL A 425 5.31 21.96 -0.21
CA VAL A 425 5.14 23.14 0.64
C VAL A 425 5.69 24.40 -0.03
N ALA A 426 6.85 24.32 -0.66
CA ALA A 426 7.46 25.44 -1.38
C ALA A 426 6.58 25.92 -2.54
N LYS A 427 5.94 25.02 -3.29
CA LYS A 427 4.97 25.38 -4.33
C LYS A 427 3.77 26.14 -3.75
N LYS A 428 3.19 25.65 -2.64
CA LYS A 428 2.07 26.34 -1.96
C LYS A 428 2.45 27.71 -1.41
N LEU A 429 3.66 27.85 -0.88
CA LEU A 429 4.19 29.13 -0.44
C LEU A 429 4.30 30.12 -1.62
N ALA A 430 4.85 29.67 -2.76
CA ALA A 430 4.96 30.51 -3.96
C ALA A 430 3.60 30.94 -4.50
N GLU A 431 2.59 30.05 -4.52
CA GLU A 431 1.21 30.36 -4.89
C GLU A 431 0.61 31.45 -3.97
N SER A 432 0.79 31.32 -2.65
CA SER A 432 0.25 32.28 -1.67
C SER A 432 0.84 33.70 -1.77
N VAL A 433 2.08 33.82 -2.27
CA VAL A 433 2.73 35.12 -2.48
C VAL A 433 2.24 35.79 -3.77
N GLN A 434 1.85 35.00 -4.77
CA GLN A 434 1.32 35.50 -6.05
C GLN A 434 -0.12 36.00 -5.93
N ASP A 435 -0.93 35.41 -5.04
CA ASP A 435 -2.34 35.76 -4.86
C ASP A 435 -2.60 37.02 -4.02
N GLY A 436 -1.59 37.62 -3.37
CA GLY A 436 -1.58 39.02 -2.90
C GLY A 436 -2.74 39.53 -2.03
N GLY A 437 -3.63 38.68 -1.53
CA GLY A 437 -4.74 39.05 -0.64
C GLY A 437 -4.36 38.87 0.84
N PRO A 438 -4.84 39.74 1.75
CA PRO A 438 -4.51 39.63 3.17
C PRO A 438 -4.96 38.28 3.72
N ILE A 439 -4.04 37.61 4.44
CA ILE A 439 -4.36 36.44 5.27
C ILE A 439 -5.32 36.93 6.35
N ILE A 440 -6.62 36.77 6.13
CA ILE A 440 -7.62 36.92 7.18
C ILE A 440 -7.47 35.67 8.06
N PRO A 441 -7.05 35.81 9.34
CA PRO A 441 -7.06 34.68 10.25
C PRO A 441 -8.52 34.27 10.46
N GLY A 442 -8.92 33.16 9.83
CA GLY A 442 -10.23 32.57 10.00
C GLY A 442 -10.45 32.20 11.46
N PHE A 443 -11.33 32.97 12.09
CA PHE A 443 -11.90 32.77 13.42
C PHE A 443 -12.81 31.54 13.36
N TRP A 444 -12.45 30.45 14.06
CA TRP A 444 -13.39 29.42 14.56
C TRP A 444 -12.79 28.76 15.79
#